data_AF-A0A948DXS1-F1
#
_entry.id   AF-A0A948DXS1-F1
#
_cell.length_a   1.000
_cell.length_b   1.000
_cell.length_c   1.000
_cell.angle_alpha   90.00
_cell.angle_beta   90.00
_cell.angle_gamma   90.00
#
_symmetry.space_group_name_H-M   'P 1'
#
loop_
_entity.id
_entity.type
_entity.pdbx_description
1 polymer ?
#
loop_
_entity_poly.entity_id
_entity_poly.type
_entity_poly.pdbx_seq_one_letter_code
_entity_poly.pdbx_strand_id
1 'polypeptide(L)'
;MLKPETRIVDCSPITIVAKAVERKNGVGRITIELNGKIVFEGSNLSQKEHQLKVPITLNEKENKLTLLAHSTKRVKSYPQEISLTYKEELLRGKSLPELAKHYFGKSRSWAVVIGINSYSGKGSFGKLKYAVNDAAAVRKYLINHLDFSKEQIISIYDQQATRERIETLLGDELPGKLKQEDRLLVFFAGHGETRKSRKGEDCGYLVPVDGDKQRLEGTCISMDDLSRWSELIPARQILFIVDACYSGIAGLVHRKSKITEETRKQV
;
A
#
# COMPACT_ATOMS: atom_id res chain seq x y z
N MET A 1 13.39 36.00 2.80
CA MET A 1 12.27 35.43 3.58
C MET A 1 11.51 34.44 2.71
N LEU A 2 11.72 33.14 2.89
CA LEU A 2 10.86 32.12 2.28
C LEU A 2 9.59 32.06 3.14
N LYS A 3 8.42 32.35 2.56
CA LYS A 3 7.14 32.15 3.28
C LYS A 3 7.01 30.65 3.55
N PRO A 4 6.62 30.22 4.77
CA PRO A 4 6.32 28.81 5.02
C PRO A 4 5.22 28.39 4.04
N GLU A 5 5.47 27.35 3.25
CA GLU A 5 4.49 26.81 2.30
C GLU A 5 3.30 26.26 3.08
N THR A 6 2.14 26.90 2.96
CA THR A 6 0.88 26.39 3.50
C THR A 6 0.49 25.13 2.74
N ARG A 7 0.32 24.00 3.44
CA ARG A 7 -0.15 22.75 2.82
C ARG A 7 -1.61 22.51 3.15
N ILE A 8 -2.43 22.27 2.12
CA ILE A 8 -3.83 21.87 2.30
C ILE A 8 -3.87 20.37 2.58
N VAL A 9 -4.65 19.96 3.58
CA VAL A 9 -4.88 18.57 3.95
C VAL A 9 -6.39 18.30 4.05
N ASP A 10 -6.81 17.12 3.62
CA ASP A 10 -8.22 16.71 3.54
C ASP A 10 -8.55 15.55 4.50
N CYS A 11 -7.57 15.15 5.33
CA CYS A 11 -7.73 14.12 6.33
C CYS A 11 -7.19 14.59 7.69
N SER A 12 -7.80 14.07 8.75
CA SER A 12 -7.39 14.22 10.14
C SER A 12 -7.81 12.94 10.87
N PRO A 13 -6.96 12.32 11.71
CA PRO A 13 -5.63 12.76 12.09
C PRO A 13 -4.59 12.57 10.98
N ILE A 14 -3.55 13.41 10.99
CA ILE A 14 -2.36 13.25 10.15
C ILE A 14 -1.19 12.70 10.97
N THR A 15 -0.26 11.99 10.34
CA THR A 15 0.98 11.55 11.01
C THR A 15 2.11 12.53 10.71
N ILE A 16 2.63 13.19 11.75
CA ILE A 16 3.84 13.99 11.66
C ILE A 16 5.06 13.12 11.92
N VAL A 17 6.02 13.18 11.00
CA VAL A 17 7.33 12.56 11.15
C VAL A 17 8.32 13.63 11.58
N ALA A 18 8.73 13.61 12.83
CA ALA A 18 9.72 14.54 13.37
C ALA A 18 11.07 13.84 13.48
N LYS A 19 12.13 14.46 12.96
CA LYS A 19 13.51 14.00 13.10
C LYS A 19 14.31 15.06 13.84
N ALA A 20 14.95 14.68 14.93
CA ALA A 20 15.88 15.55 15.66
C ALA A 20 17.27 14.92 15.66
N VAL A 21 18.28 15.75 15.43
CA VAL A 21 19.69 15.34 15.42
C VAL A 21 20.50 16.32 16.24
N GLU A 22 21.30 15.81 17.17
CA GLU A 22 22.22 16.57 17.99
C GLU A 22 23.61 15.91 17.94
N ARG A 23 24.67 16.70 17.73
CA ARG A 23 26.00 16.19 17.35
C ARG A 23 26.83 15.65 18.52
N LYS A 24 26.62 16.17 19.74
CA LYS A 24 27.49 15.97 20.90
C LYS A 24 26.82 15.16 22.00
N ASN A 25 25.82 15.74 22.66
CA ASN A 25 25.25 15.28 23.94
C ASN A 25 23.94 14.50 23.79
N GLY A 26 23.38 14.42 22.59
CA GLY A 26 22.09 13.77 22.35
C GLY A 26 20.90 14.72 22.43
N VAL A 27 19.80 14.29 21.82
CA VAL A 27 18.51 14.96 21.92
C VAL A 27 17.89 14.54 23.25
N GLY A 28 17.53 15.47 24.13
CA GLY A 28 16.92 15.20 25.43
C GLY A 28 15.38 15.20 25.42
N ARG A 29 14.80 16.12 24.65
CA ARG A 29 13.34 16.27 24.52
C ARG A 29 12.94 16.75 23.14
N ILE A 30 11.81 16.28 22.64
CA ILE A 30 11.14 16.78 21.44
C ILE A 30 9.70 17.18 21.82
N THR A 31 9.27 18.37 21.41
CA THR A 31 7.95 18.91 21.66
C THR A 31 7.30 19.27 20.33
N ILE A 32 6.04 18.88 20.15
CA ILE A 32 5.21 19.31 19.02
C ILE A 32 4.05 20.11 19.58
N GLU A 33 3.89 21.32 19.08
CA GLU A 33 2.79 22.21 19.41
C GLU A 33 1.85 22.35 18.21
N LEU A 34 0.54 22.32 18.46
CA LEU A 34 -0.50 22.68 17.51
C LEU A 34 -1.15 23.98 17.98
N ASN A 35 -1.07 25.03 17.17
CA ASN A 35 -1.64 26.35 17.47
C ASN A 35 -1.18 26.88 18.85
N GLY A 36 0.09 26.64 19.20
CA GLY A 36 0.70 27.05 20.48
C GLY A 36 0.37 26.16 21.68
N LYS A 37 -0.37 25.06 21.50
CA LYS A 37 -0.62 24.06 22.55
C LYS A 37 0.22 22.82 22.32
N ILE A 38 0.94 22.36 23.35
CA ILE A 38 1.70 21.11 23.28
C ILE A 38 0.72 19.95 23.06
N VAL A 39 0.86 19.26 21.93
CA VAL A 39 0.09 18.06 21.58
C VAL A 39 0.90 16.80 21.73
N PHE A 40 2.23 16.92 21.82
CA PHE A 40 3.13 15.81 22.07
C PHE A 40 4.42 16.29 22.75
N GLU A 41 4.89 15.51 23.72
CA GLU A 41 6.18 15.68 24.37
C GLU A 41 6.87 14.32 24.54
N GLY A 42 8.01 14.13 23.88
CA GLY A 42 8.88 12.98 24.05
C GLY A 42 10.12 13.38 24.86
N SER A 43 10.34 12.74 26.00
CA SER A 43 11.44 13.03 26.92
C SER A 43 12.34 11.81 27.14
N ASN A 44 13.46 11.98 27.87
CA ASN A 44 14.47 10.93 28.12
C ASN A 44 15.08 10.33 26.84
N LEU A 45 15.09 11.14 25.78
CA LEU A 45 15.83 10.85 24.58
C LEU A 45 17.32 11.02 24.96
N SER A 46 18.18 10.07 24.59
CA SER A 46 19.63 10.13 24.92
C SER A 46 20.52 9.90 23.70
N GLN A 47 19.98 9.28 22.67
CA GLN A 47 20.66 9.11 21.39
C GLN A 47 20.83 10.45 20.65
N LYS A 48 21.85 10.49 19.79
CA LYS A 48 22.19 11.63 18.94
C LYS A 48 21.16 11.91 17.86
N GLU A 49 20.37 10.91 17.50
CA GLU A 49 19.34 11.01 16.47
C GLU A 49 18.08 10.30 16.96
N HIS A 50 16.94 10.95 16.75
CA HIS A 50 15.63 10.38 17.04
C HIS A 50 14.66 10.71 15.93
N GLN A 51 13.84 9.73 15.55
CA GLN A 51 12.73 9.90 14.62
C GLN A 51 11.43 9.45 15.28
N LEU A 52 10.46 10.35 15.35
CA LEU A 52 9.16 10.11 15.96
C LEU A 52 8.07 10.19 14.90
N LYS A 53 7.05 9.34 15.04
CA LYS A 53 5.81 9.37 14.25
C LYS A 53 4.66 9.66 15.19
N VAL A 54 4.08 10.85 15.08
CA VAL A 54 3.06 11.34 16.02
C VAL A 54 1.76 11.60 15.26
N PRO A 55 0.65 10.90 15.57
CA PRO A 55 -0.65 11.24 15.03
C PRO A 55 -1.13 12.55 15.68
N ILE A 56 -1.58 13.51 14.85
CA ILE A 56 -2.09 14.79 15.30
C ILE A 56 -3.45 15.03 14.66
N THR A 57 -4.45 15.24 15.51
CA THR A 57 -5.77 15.70 15.09
C THR A 57 -5.71 17.20 14.84
N LEU A 58 -6.03 17.60 13.62
CA LEU A 58 -6.07 19.01 13.22
C LEU A 58 -7.43 19.63 13.54
N ASN A 59 -7.41 20.93 13.81
CA ASN A 59 -8.62 21.75 13.86
C ASN A 59 -9.11 22.02 12.43
N GLU A 60 -10.40 22.29 12.24
CA GLU A 60 -10.86 22.82 10.95
C GLU A 60 -10.12 24.11 10.59
N LYS A 61 -9.84 24.30 9.29
CA LYS A 61 -9.13 25.44 8.70
C LYS A 61 -7.65 25.46 9.10
N GLU A 62 -7.13 26.62 9.49
CA GLU A 62 -5.70 26.84 9.66
C GLU A 62 -5.16 26.19 10.94
N ASN A 63 -4.02 25.54 10.80
CA ASN A 63 -3.29 24.88 11.85
C ASN A 63 -1.81 25.24 11.72
N LYS A 64 -1.19 25.70 12.80
CA LYS A 64 0.25 25.95 12.88
C LYS A 64 0.89 24.89 13.75
N LEU A 65 1.68 24.02 13.13
CA LEU A 65 2.52 23.05 13.85
C LEU A 65 3.89 23.66 14.13
N THR A 66 4.35 23.54 15.36
CA THR A 66 5.69 23.99 15.78
C THR A 66 6.43 22.82 16.40
N LEU A 67 7.58 22.47 15.83
CA LEU A 67 8.47 21.43 16.33
C LEU A 67 9.67 22.07 17.03
N LEU A 68 9.93 21.62 18.24
CA LEU A 68 11.02 22.07 19.10
C LEU A 68 11.79 20.88 19.64
N ALA A 69 13.12 20.97 19.68
CA ALA A 69 13.97 19.99 20.33
C ALA A 69 14.82 20.66 21.41
N HIS A 70 15.11 19.93 22.47
CA HIS A 70 16.07 20.30 23.50
C HIS A 70 17.14 19.21 23.55
N SER A 71 18.41 19.59 23.67
CA SER A 71 19.48 18.64 23.97
C SER A 71 19.36 18.13 25.41
N THR A 72 20.10 17.06 25.74
CA THR A 72 20.24 16.57 27.13
C THR A 72 20.80 17.65 28.08
N LYS A 73 21.55 18.63 27.55
CA LYS A 73 22.03 19.82 28.28
C LYS A 73 21.05 21.00 28.26
N ARG A 74 19.77 20.75 27.92
CA ARG A 74 18.67 21.72 27.88
C ARG A 74 18.86 22.88 26.89
N VAL A 75 19.75 22.74 25.91
CA VAL A 75 19.89 23.72 24.82
C VAL A 75 18.74 23.55 23.84
N LYS A 76 17.97 24.61 23.59
CA LYS A 76 16.79 24.62 22.71
C LYS A 76 17.19 24.81 21.24
N SER A 77 16.54 24.10 20.32
CA SER A 77 16.67 24.28 18.89
C SER A 77 15.92 25.53 18.40
N TYR A 78 16.21 25.97 17.17
CA TYR A 78 15.28 26.83 16.45
C TYR A 78 13.97 26.09 16.18
N PRO A 79 12.80 26.74 16.32
CA PRO A 79 11.52 26.14 15.98
C PRO A 79 11.44 25.84 14.49
N GLN A 80 10.90 24.68 14.14
CA GLN A 80 10.48 24.36 12.78
C GLN A 80 8.97 24.50 12.72
N GLU A 81 8.48 25.36 11.83
CA GLU A 81 7.06 25.68 11.73
C GLU A 81 6.49 25.18 10.40
N ILE A 82 5.28 24.59 10.46
CA ILE A 82 4.51 24.17 9.29
C ILE A 82 3.09 24.70 9.44
N SER A 83 2.62 25.43 8.43
CA SER A 83 1.23 25.86 8.33
C SER A 83 0.44 24.87 7.49
N LEU A 84 -0.65 24.34 8.04
CA LEU A 84 -1.56 23.42 7.39
C LEU A 84 -2.96 24.04 7.32
N THR A 85 -3.72 23.73 6.28
CA THR A 85 -5.14 24.04 6.23
C THR A 85 -5.92 22.75 6.09
N TYR A 86 -6.61 22.33 7.15
CA TYR A 86 -7.51 21.18 7.13
C TYR A 86 -8.89 21.61 6.65
N LYS A 87 -9.42 20.93 5.64
CA LYS A 87 -10.76 21.20 5.11
C LYS A 87 -11.53 19.89 4.98
N GLU A 88 -12.37 19.59 5.98
CA GLU A 88 -13.24 18.41 5.95
C GLU A 88 -14.27 18.48 4.80
N GLU A 89 -14.74 19.70 4.48
CA GLU A 89 -15.70 19.96 3.41
C GLU A 89 -15.20 19.58 2.00
N LEU A 90 -13.89 19.37 1.82
CA LEU A 90 -13.36 18.89 0.53
C LEU A 90 -13.87 17.50 0.14
N LEU A 91 -14.47 16.74 1.07
CA LEU A 91 -15.01 15.41 0.83
C LEU A 91 -16.54 15.35 0.86
N ARG A 92 -17.19 16.30 1.54
CA ARG A 92 -18.62 16.23 1.86
C ARG A 92 -19.47 16.55 0.61
N GLY A 93 -20.34 15.62 0.24
CA GLY A 93 -21.26 15.77 -0.91
C GLY A 93 -20.64 15.51 -2.29
N LYS A 94 -19.36 15.12 -2.37
CA LYS A 94 -18.73 14.72 -3.63
C LYS A 94 -19.05 13.27 -3.97
N SER A 95 -19.37 13.03 -5.23
CA SER A 95 -19.49 11.69 -5.80
C SER A 95 -18.13 10.98 -5.85
N LEU A 96 -18.12 9.65 -5.88
CA LEU A 96 -16.92 8.82 -6.04
C LEU A 96 -16.02 9.27 -7.22
N PRO A 97 -16.56 9.63 -8.40
CA PRO A 97 -15.76 10.18 -9.50
C PRO A 97 -15.09 11.51 -9.18
N GLU A 98 -15.76 12.42 -8.46
CA GLU A 98 -15.21 13.72 -8.08
C GLU A 98 -14.09 13.58 -7.04
N LEU A 99 -14.29 12.68 -6.07
CA LEU A 99 -13.25 12.29 -5.11
C LEU A 99 -12.07 11.66 -5.83
N ALA A 100 -12.32 10.76 -6.78
CA ALA A 100 -11.27 10.11 -7.54
C ALA A 100 -10.46 11.13 -8.38
N LYS A 101 -11.12 12.08 -9.04
CA LYS A 101 -10.44 13.17 -9.76
C LYS A 101 -9.64 14.08 -8.83
N HIS A 102 -10.12 14.31 -7.61
CA HIS A 102 -9.41 15.12 -6.61
C HIS A 102 -8.12 14.44 -6.13
N TYR A 103 -8.21 13.16 -5.74
CA TYR A 103 -7.08 12.40 -5.19
C TYR A 103 -6.13 11.80 -6.24
N PHE A 104 -6.62 11.56 -7.45
CA PHE A 104 -5.96 10.79 -8.50
C PHE A 104 -5.92 11.54 -9.85
N GLY A 105 -6.13 12.87 -9.87
CA GLY A 105 -6.47 13.63 -11.09
C GLY A 105 -5.57 13.47 -12.33
N LYS A 106 -4.28 13.13 -12.18
CA LYS A 106 -3.39 12.77 -13.31
C LYS A 106 -3.03 11.28 -13.37
N SER A 107 -3.40 10.52 -12.34
CA SER A 107 -3.11 9.10 -12.20
C SER A 107 -3.98 8.29 -13.14
N ARG A 108 -3.36 7.40 -13.91
CA ARG A 108 -4.09 6.44 -14.72
C ARG A 108 -4.48 5.22 -13.89
N SER A 109 -5.61 4.61 -14.25
CA SER A 109 -6.14 3.42 -13.60
C SER A 109 -5.90 2.20 -14.47
N TRP A 110 -5.01 1.31 -14.04
CA TRP A 110 -4.72 0.06 -14.71
C TRP A 110 -5.32 -1.10 -13.95
N ALA A 111 -5.78 -2.12 -14.66
CA ALA A 111 -6.19 -3.37 -14.05
C ALA A 111 -5.66 -4.59 -14.79
N VAL A 112 -5.37 -5.64 -14.03
CA VAL A 112 -5.17 -6.99 -14.53
C VAL A 112 -6.26 -7.86 -13.90
N VAL A 113 -7.09 -8.49 -14.72
CA VAL A 113 -8.15 -9.40 -14.27
C VAL A 113 -7.84 -10.81 -14.76
N ILE A 114 -7.69 -11.74 -13.82
CA ILE A 114 -7.29 -13.12 -14.07
C ILE A 114 -8.41 -14.03 -13.56
N GLY A 115 -8.89 -14.93 -14.42
CA GLY A 115 -9.93 -15.89 -14.05
C GLY A 115 -9.61 -17.25 -14.65
N ILE A 116 -9.59 -18.30 -13.83
CA ILE A 116 -9.17 -19.64 -14.28
C ILE A 116 -10.18 -20.68 -13.83
N ASN A 117 -10.94 -21.22 -14.78
CA ASN A 117 -11.87 -22.32 -14.58
C ASN A 117 -11.24 -23.68 -14.90
N SER A 118 -10.51 -23.76 -16.02
CA SER A 118 -10.07 -25.03 -16.60
C SER A 118 -8.56 -25.18 -16.53
N TYR A 119 -8.09 -26.01 -15.60
CA TYR A 119 -6.66 -26.24 -15.35
C TYR A 119 -6.14 -27.40 -16.20
N SER A 120 -5.00 -27.18 -16.85
CA SER A 120 -4.29 -28.17 -17.68
C SER A 120 -3.04 -28.74 -16.99
N GLY A 121 -2.67 -28.22 -15.83
CA GLY A 121 -1.53 -28.68 -15.05
C GLY A 121 -1.64 -30.15 -14.59
N LYS A 122 -0.49 -30.73 -14.24
CA LYS A 122 -0.42 -32.11 -13.76
C LYS A 122 -0.93 -32.19 -12.31
N GLY A 123 -1.73 -33.20 -12.01
CA GLY A 123 -2.48 -33.30 -10.76
C GLY A 123 -3.82 -32.54 -10.82
N SER A 124 -4.87 -33.09 -10.19
CA SER A 124 -6.21 -32.54 -10.36
C SER A 124 -6.48 -31.43 -9.34
N PHE A 125 -6.28 -30.16 -9.73
CA PHE A 125 -6.89 -29.01 -9.04
C PHE A 125 -8.42 -28.98 -9.23
N GLY A 126 -8.95 -29.69 -10.22
CA GLY A 126 -10.38 -29.75 -10.49
C GLY A 126 -10.90 -28.49 -11.18
N LYS A 127 -11.90 -28.64 -12.05
CA LYS A 127 -12.48 -27.53 -12.81
C LYS A 127 -13.36 -26.65 -11.92
N LEU A 128 -13.20 -25.33 -12.02
CA LEU A 128 -14.10 -24.34 -11.41
C LEU A 128 -15.18 -23.91 -12.41
N LYS A 129 -16.27 -23.34 -11.88
CA LYS A 129 -17.43 -22.90 -12.68
C LYS A 129 -17.47 -21.38 -12.88
N TYR A 130 -16.98 -20.59 -11.93
CA TYR A 130 -17.29 -19.16 -11.86
C TYR A 130 -16.09 -18.21 -11.95
N ALA A 131 -14.86 -18.66 -11.78
CA ALA A 131 -13.68 -17.79 -11.71
C ALA A 131 -13.52 -16.85 -12.92
N VAL A 132 -13.76 -17.35 -14.14
CA VAL A 132 -13.75 -16.51 -15.35
C VAL A 132 -14.91 -15.49 -15.35
N ASN A 133 -16.10 -15.90 -14.89
CA ASN A 133 -17.26 -15.01 -14.80
C ASN A 133 -17.03 -13.91 -13.77
N ASP A 134 -16.41 -14.23 -12.63
CA ASP A 134 -16.09 -13.28 -11.57
C ASP A 134 -15.10 -12.22 -12.08
N ALA A 135 -14.02 -12.66 -12.73
CA ALA A 135 -13.04 -11.75 -13.34
C ALA A 135 -13.65 -10.88 -14.45
N ALA A 136 -14.55 -11.43 -15.27
CA ALA A 136 -15.27 -10.67 -16.29
C ALA A 136 -16.27 -9.66 -15.69
N ALA A 137 -16.94 -10.02 -14.59
CA ALA A 137 -17.84 -9.13 -13.86
C ALA A 137 -17.06 -7.96 -13.24
N VAL A 138 -15.91 -8.22 -12.62
CA VAL A 138 -15.01 -7.18 -12.09
C VAL A 138 -14.54 -6.24 -13.20
N ARG A 139 -14.12 -6.78 -14.36
CA ARG A 139 -13.77 -5.96 -15.53
C ARG A 139 -14.91 -5.02 -15.92
N LYS A 140 -16.13 -5.55 -16.03
CA LYS A 140 -17.31 -4.76 -16.41
C LYS A 140 -17.60 -3.67 -15.38
N TYR A 141 -17.47 -4.01 -14.09
CA TYR A 141 -17.68 -3.05 -13.01
C TYR A 141 -16.66 -1.91 -13.04
N LEU A 142 -15.37 -2.23 -13.24
CA LEU A 142 -14.30 -1.23 -13.34
C LEU A 142 -14.55 -0.21 -14.46
N ILE A 143 -15.03 -0.67 -15.61
CA ILE A 143 -15.35 0.19 -16.75
C ILE A 143 -16.60 1.03 -16.46
N ASN A 144 -17.66 0.41 -15.96
CA ASN A 144 -18.98 1.05 -15.90
C ASN A 144 -19.16 1.96 -14.68
N HIS A 145 -18.38 1.76 -13.61
CA HIS A 145 -18.61 2.43 -12.33
C HIS A 145 -17.37 3.10 -11.74
N LEU A 146 -16.16 2.77 -12.22
CA LEU A 146 -14.91 3.28 -11.65
C LEU A 146 -14.02 4.00 -12.68
N ASP A 147 -14.55 4.28 -13.87
CA ASP A 147 -13.89 5.03 -14.96
C ASP A 147 -12.52 4.46 -15.39
N PHE A 148 -12.35 3.13 -15.35
CA PHE A 148 -11.18 2.50 -15.95
C PHE A 148 -11.33 2.45 -17.47
N SER A 149 -10.33 2.95 -18.20
CA SER A 149 -10.29 2.83 -19.65
C SER A 149 -10.15 1.37 -20.07
N LYS A 150 -10.88 0.95 -21.10
CA LYS A 150 -10.87 -0.44 -21.58
C LYS A 150 -9.48 -0.91 -21.99
N GLU A 151 -8.68 0.00 -22.53
CA GLU A 151 -7.30 -0.22 -23.02
C GLU A 151 -6.30 -0.41 -21.87
N GLN A 152 -6.70 -0.06 -20.64
CA GLN A 152 -5.88 -0.16 -19.44
C GLN A 152 -6.26 -1.35 -18.57
N ILE A 153 -7.21 -2.18 -19.04
CA ILE A 153 -7.60 -3.42 -18.39
C ILE A 153 -7.12 -4.59 -19.23
N ILE A 154 -6.18 -5.34 -18.68
CA ILE A 154 -5.63 -6.55 -19.29
C ILE A 154 -6.38 -7.74 -18.68
N SER A 155 -6.94 -8.59 -19.53
CA SER A 155 -7.74 -9.75 -19.09
C SER A 155 -7.07 -11.03 -19.54
N ILE A 156 -6.89 -11.97 -18.60
CA ILE A 156 -6.25 -13.26 -18.86
C ILE A 156 -7.17 -14.36 -18.34
N TYR A 157 -7.61 -15.25 -19.22
CA TYR A 157 -8.56 -16.31 -18.86
C TYR A 157 -8.07 -17.70 -19.26
N ASP A 158 -8.36 -18.69 -18.42
CA ASP A 158 -8.11 -20.11 -18.65
C ASP A 158 -6.73 -20.38 -19.25
N GLN A 159 -6.66 -20.92 -20.48
CA GLN A 159 -5.42 -21.33 -21.18
C GLN A 159 -4.40 -20.19 -21.33
N GLN A 160 -4.83 -18.93 -21.27
CA GLN A 160 -3.92 -17.79 -21.31
C GLN A 160 -3.23 -17.55 -19.96
N ALA A 161 -3.80 -18.03 -18.86
CA ALA A 161 -3.35 -17.77 -17.50
C ALA A 161 -2.22 -18.72 -17.08
N THR A 162 -1.20 -18.88 -17.93
CA THR A 162 0.01 -19.64 -17.59
C THR A 162 0.87 -18.89 -16.59
N ARG A 163 1.68 -19.63 -15.82
CA ARG A 163 2.66 -19.02 -14.90
C ARG A 163 3.53 -18.00 -15.63
N GLU A 164 4.07 -18.39 -16.78
CA GLU A 164 4.93 -17.54 -17.61
C GLU A 164 4.20 -16.27 -18.06
N ARG A 165 2.96 -16.37 -18.55
CA ARG A 165 2.21 -15.21 -19.02
C ARG A 165 1.99 -14.19 -17.91
N ILE A 166 1.64 -14.66 -16.71
CA ILE A 166 1.38 -13.81 -15.55
C ILE A 166 2.68 -13.18 -15.05
N GLU A 167 3.77 -13.96 -14.98
CA GLU A 167 5.10 -13.48 -14.61
C GLU A 167 5.59 -12.40 -15.59
N THR A 168 5.55 -12.63 -16.90
CA THR A 168 5.94 -11.62 -17.90
C THR A 168 5.07 -10.38 -17.82
N LEU A 169 3.76 -10.53 -17.58
CA LEU A 169 2.88 -9.38 -17.45
C LEU A 169 3.29 -8.51 -16.25
N LEU A 170 3.34 -9.09 -15.06
CA LEU A 170 3.55 -8.35 -13.82
C LEU A 170 5.01 -7.93 -13.63
N GLY A 171 5.95 -8.78 -14.04
CA GLY A 171 7.39 -8.60 -13.85
C GLY A 171 8.10 -7.80 -14.94
N ASP A 172 7.64 -7.85 -16.19
CA ASP A 172 8.36 -7.24 -17.33
C ASP A 172 7.55 -6.16 -18.04
N GLU A 173 6.28 -6.44 -18.38
CA GLU A 173 5.47 -5.51 -19.19
C GLU A 173 4.95 -4.31 -18.37
N LEU A 174 4.34 -4.56 -17.21
CA LEU A 174 3.74 -3.49 -16.41
C LEU A 174 4.76 -2.47 -15.88
N PRO A 175 5.98 -2.85 -15.43
CA PRO A 175 7.01 -1.89 -15.04
C PRO A 175 7.34 -0.87 -16.14
N GLY A 176 7.30 -1.27 -17.42
CA GLY A 176 7.52 -0.38 -18.56
C GLY A 176 6.30 0.46 -18.97
N LYS A 177 5.09 0.08 -18.54
CA LYS A 177 3.82 0.74 -18.93
C LYS A 177 3.32 1.74 -17.90
N LEU A 178 3.52 1.48 -16.61
CA LEU A 178 2.98 2.29 -15.51
C LEU A 178 3.96 3.39 -15.07
N LYS A 179 3.41 4.45 -14.46
CA LYS A 179 4.16 5.58 -13.90
C LYS A 179 3.95 5.70 -12.40
N GLN A 180 4.77 6.52 -11.74
CA GLN A 180 4.74 6.70 -10.28
C GLN A 180 3.44 7.27 -9.73
N GLU A 181 2.68 7.97 -10.55
CA GLU A 181 1.36 8.49 -10.19
C GLU A 181 0.25 7.45 -10.39
N ASP A 182 0.44 6.43 -11.21
CA ASP A 182 -0.60 5.47 -11.61
C ASP A 182 -1.03 4.56 -10.46
N ARG A 183 -2.21 3.93 -10.62
CA ARG A 183 -2.72 2.88 -9.75
C ARG A 183 -2.96 1.60 -10.53
N LEU A 184 -2.69 0.46 -9.88
CA LEU A 184 -2.90 -0.87 -10.42
C LEU A 184 -3.84 -1.67 -9.53
N LEU A 185 -4.87 -2.27 -10.13
CA LEU A 185 -5.69 -3.30 -9.49
C LEU A 185 -5.38 -4.64 -10.12
N VAL A 186 -5.04 -5.64 -9.33
CA VAL A 186 -4.89 -7.03 -9.79
C VAL A 186 -5.98 -7.86 -9.13
N PHE A 187 -6.90 -8.36 -9.94
CA PHE A 187 -7.94 -9.29 -9.51
C PHE A 187 -7.59 -10.69 -9.99
N PHE A 188 -7.56 -11.65 -9.07
CA PHE A 188 -7.33 -13.06 -9.38
C PHE A 188 -8.48 -13.89 -8.83
N ALA A 189 -9.13 -14.69 -9.67
CA ALA A 189 -10.07 -15.72 -9.27
C ALA A 189 -9.61 -17.09 -9.77
N GLY A 190 -9.52 -18.07 -8.88
CA GLY A 190 -9.03 -19.40 -9.21
C GLY A 190 -8.70 -20.26 -7.99
N HIS A 191 -7.90 -21.30 -8.20
CA HIS A 191 -7.38 -22.11 -7.11
C HIS A 191 -6.23 -21.42 -6.41
N GLY A 192 -6.15 -21.69 -5.11
CA GLY A 192 -4.98 -21.40 -4.29
C GLY A 192 -4.62 -22.65 -3.50
N GLU A 193 -3.35 -22.76 -3.14
CA GLU A 193 -2.81 -23.93 -2.44
C GLU A 193 -1.84 -23.49 -1.34
N THR A 194 -1.66 -24.34 -0.33
CA THR A 194 -0.75 -24.06 0.78
C THR A 194 0.29 -25.16 0.98
N ARG A 195 1.48 -24.75 1.41
CA ARG A 195 2.53 -25.68 1.83
C ARG A 195 3.16 -25.17 3.11
N LYS A 196 3.37 -26.06 4.07
CA LYS A 196 4.11 -25.75 5.29
C LYS A 196 5.61 -25.60 4.97
N SER A 197 6.21 -24.51 5.42
CA SER A 197 7.65 -24.32 5.40
C SER A 197 8.33 -25.24 6.42
N ARG A 198 9.66 -25.38 6.34
CA ARG A 198 10.45 -26.12 7.37
C ARG A 198 10.28 -25.54 8.78
N LYS A 199 9.86 -24.29 8.91
CA LYS A 199 9.60 -23.61 10.18
C LYS A 199 8.14 -23.75 10.64
N GLY A 200 7.30 -24.46 9.89
CA GLY A 200 5.87 -24.65 10.17
C GLY A 200 4.97 -23.50 9.72
N GLU A 201 5.52 -22.51 9.01
CA GLU A 201 4.77 -21.35 8.49
C GLU A 201 3.99 -21.74 7.22
N ASP A 202 2.82 -21.16 7.01
CA ASP A 202 2.04 -21.39 5.78
C ASP A 202 2.56 -20.55 4.61
N CYS A 203 3.02 -21.21 3.56
CA CYS A 203 3.34 -20.59 2.28
C CYS A 203 2.14 -20.74 1.33
N GLY A 204 1.54 -19.62 0.92
CA GLY A 204 0.42 -19.61 -0.02
C GLY A 204 0.84 -19.43 -1.46
N TYR A 205 0.10 -20.09 -2.35
CA TYR A 205 0.33 -20.07 -3.80
C TYR A 205 -0.98 -19.81 -4.53
N LEU A 206 -0.95 -18.94 -5.55
CA LEU A 206 -1.98 -18.85 -6.57
C LEU A 206 -1.65 -19.84 -7.68
N VAL A 207 -2.66 -20.59 -8.13
CA VAL A 207 -2.47 -21.67 -9.09
C VAL A 207 -2.78 -21.14 -10.51
N PRO A 208 -1.78 -20.99 -11.40
CA PRO A 208 -2.02 -20.70 -12.80
C PRO A 208 -2.57 -21.93 -13.52
N VAL A 209 -2.99 -21.78 -14.78
CA VAL A 209 -3.65 -22.84 -15.55
C VAL A 209 -2.79 -24.11 -15.69
N ASP A 210 -1.47 -23.94 -15.73
CA ASP A 210 -0.43 -24.95 -15.86
C ASP A 210 0.20 -25.36 -14.51
N GLY A 211 -0.37 -24.92 -13.38
CA GLY A 211 0.11 -25.24 -12.04
C GLY A 211 0.02 -26.74 -11.71
N ASP A 212 1.06 -27.26 -11.05
CA ASP A 212 1.18 -28.67 -10.64
C ASP A 212 1.19 -28.80 -9.11
N LYS A 213 0.27 -29.62 -8.57
CA LYS A 213 0.11 -29.87 -7.13
C LYS A 213 1.39 -30.38 -6.46
N GLN A 214 2.21 -31.12 -7.18
CA GLN A 214 3.45 -31.70 -6.66
C GLN A 214 4.63 -30.73 -6.79
N ARG A 215 4.49 -29.65 -7.58
CA ARG A 215 5.56 -28.71 -7.91
C ARG A 215 5.18 -27.25 -7.65
N LEU A 216 4.42 -26.99 -6.58
CA LEU A 216 3.89 -25.66 -6.24
C LEU A 216 4.92 -24.51 -6.41
N GLU A 217 6.14 -24.67 -5.91
CA GLU A 217 7.18 -23.64 -6.02
C GLU A 217 7.56 -23.30 -7.48
N GLY A 218 7.66 -24.32 -8.33
CA GLY A 218 8.15 -24.15 -9.70
C GLY A 218 7.05 -23.83 -10.71
N THR A 219 5.79 -24.13 -10.39
CA THR A 219 4.68 -24.02 -11.34
C THR A 219 3.55 -23.10 -10.86
N CYS A 220 3.49 -22.76 -9.57
CA CYS A 220 2.52 -21.81 -9.04
C CYS A 220 3.17 -20.45 -8.76
N ILE A 221 2.36 -19.47 -8.38
CA ILE A 221 2.79 -18.12 -8.05
C ILE A 221 2.76 -17.97 -6.53
N SER A 222 3.92 -17.81 -5.92
CA SER A 222 3.99 -17.58 -4.47
C SER A 222 3.57 -16.16 -4.09
N MET A 223 3.21 -15.94 -2.83
CA MET A 223 3.00 -14.58 -2.32
C MET A 223 4.29 -13.74 -2.39
N ASP A 224 5.45 -14.36 -2.28
CA ASP A 224 6.75 -13.70 -2.43
C ASP A 224 6.98 -13.24 -3.87
N ASP A 225 6.53 -14.01 -4.88
CA ASP A 225 6.53 -13.58 -6.28
C ASP A 225 5.66 -12.33 -6.48
N LEU A 226 4.45 -12.31 -5.93
CA LEU A 226 3.58 -11.13 -6.00
C LEU A 226 4.22 -9.92 -5.32
N SER A 227 4.82 -10.11 -4.15
CA SER A 227 5.54 -9.05 -3.44
C SER A 227 6.70 -8.52 -4.29
N ARG A 228 7.53 -9.41 -4.84
CA ARG A 228 8.66 -9.06 -5.70
C ARG A 228 8.22 -8.29 -6.94
N TRP A 229 7.21 -8.76 -7.67
CA TRP A 229 6.70 -8.05 -8.85
C TRP A 229 6.09 -6.70 -8.48
N SER A 230 5.43 -6.60 -7.33
CA SER A 230 4.88 -5.32 -6.86
C SER A 230 5.96 -4.27 -6.58
N GLU A 231 7.17 -4.69 -6.19
CA GLU A 231 8.31 -3.79 -5.99
C GLU A 231 8.90 -3.28 -7.32
N LEU A 232 8.76 -4.05 -8.40
CA LEU A 232 9.22 -3.66 -9.74
C LEU A 232 8.28 -2.67 -10.42
N ILE A 233 6.98 -2.73 -10.11
CA ILE A 233 5.97 -1.88 -10.72
C ILE A 233 6.00 -0.48 -10.06
N PRO A 234 6.22 0.61 -10.83
CA PRO A 234 6.42 1.95 -10.26
C PRO A 234 5.14 2.58 -9.68
N ALA A 235 3.97 1.97 -9.90
CA ALA A 235 2.67 2.51 -9.51
C ALA A 235 2.61 2.92 -8.03
N ARG A 236 1.99 4.07 -7.74
CA ARG A 236 1.86 4.58 -6.37
C ARG A 236 1.09 3.63 -5.46
N GLN A 237 0.07 3.01 -6.05
CA GLN A 237 -0.90 2.18 -5.37
C GLN A 237 -1.10 0.91 -6.18
N ILE A 238 -0.90 -0.23 -5.53
CA ILE A 238 -1.19 -1.54 -6.09
C ILE A 238 -2.14 -2.23 -5.12
N LEU A 239 -3.29 -2.69 -5.63
CA LEU A 239 -4.29 -3.42 -4.86
C LEU A 239 -4.44 -4.81 -5.46
N PHE A 240 -4.17 -5.84 -4.67
CA PHE A 240 -4.46 -7.23 -5.01
C PHE A 240 -5.78 -7.65 -4.38
N ILE A 241 -6.68 -8.19 -5.19
CA ILE A 241 -7.93 -8.83 -4.75
C ILE A 241 -7.85 -10.28 -5.20
N VAL A 242 -7.83 -11.20 -4.24
CA VAL A 242 -7.63 -12.63 -4.48
C VAL A 242 -8.87 -13.38 -4.03
N ASP A 243 -9.56 -13.98 -4.98
CA ASP A 243 -10.67 -14.92 -4.78
C ASP A 243 -10.18 -16.35 -5.04
N ALA A 244 -9.50 -16.89 -4.03
CA ALA A 244 -8.95 -18.23 -4.03
C ALA A 244 -8.87 -18.74 -2.58
N CYS A 245 -8.82 -20.07 -2.40
CA CYS A 245 -8.45 -20.65 -1.11
C CYS A 245 -7.07 -20.09 -0.71
N TYR A 246 -7.00 -19.31 0.37
CA TYR A 246 -5.90 -18.45 0.88
C TYR A 246 -6.14 -16.92 0.82
N SER A 247 -7.31 -16.43 0.39
CA SER A 247 -7.65 -14.99 0.43
C SER A 247 -7.46 -14.32 1.81
N GLY A 248 -7.54 -15.08 2.91
CA GLY A 248 -7.34 -14.59 4.28
C GLY A 248 -5.89 -14.25 4.68
N ILE A 249 -4.86 -14.82 4.04
CA ILE A 249 -3.45 -14.53 4.36
C ILE A 249 -2.82 -13.55 3.34
N ALA A 250 -3.37 -13.42 2.13
CA ALA A 250 -2.94 -12.39 1.18
C ALA A 250 -3.06 -10.96 1.74
N GLY A 251 -4.04 -10.70 2.64
CA GLY A 251 -4.18 -9.44 3.37
C GLY A 251 -3.10 -9.16 4.43
N LEU A 252 -2.25 -10.14 4.76
CA LEU A 252 -1.14 -10.01 5.71
C LEU A 252 0.18 -9.58 5.04
N VAL A 253 0.23 -9.51 3.70
CA VAL A 253 1.30 -8.80 2.95
C VAL A 253 1.05 -7.29 3.06
N HIS A 254 0.90 -6.81 4.29
CA HIS A 254 0.92 -5.40 4.59
C HIS A 254 2.35 -4.92 4.38
N ARG A 255 2.51 -3.91 3.53
CA ARG A 255 3.76 -3.19 3.24
C ARG A 255 4.64 -3.12 4.50
N LYS A 256 5.68 -3.97 4.59
CA LYS A 256 6.73 -3.83 5.61
C LYS A 256 7.57 -2.59 5.27
N SER A 257 7.00 -1.40 5.41
CA SER A 257 7.81 -0.23 5.68
C SER A 257 8.40 -0.46 7.07
N LYS A 258 9.66 -0.93 7.14
CA LYS A 258 10.48 -1.13 8.36
C LYS A 258 9.77 -0.65 9.64
N ILE A 259 8.97 -1.53 10.24
CA ILE A 259 8.50 -1.35 11.61
C ILE A 259 9.62 -1.96 12.45
N THR A 260 10.41 -1.11 13.08
CA THR A 260 11.37 -1.49 14.12
C THR A 260 10.62 -2.18 15.27
N GLU A 261 11.26 -3.17 15.90
CA GLU A 261 10.68 -4.18 16.82
C GLU A 261 9.90 -3.68 18.07
N GLU A 262 9.69 -2.38 18.28
CA GLU A 262 9.12 -1.88 19.53
C GLU A 262 7.60 -2.04 19.70
N THR A 263 6.85 -2.43 18.66
CA THR A 263 5.37 -2.52 18.76
C THR A 263 4.85 -3.89 19.21
N ARG A 264 5.71 -4.86 19.54
CA ARG A 264 5.27 -6.23 19.92
C ARG A 264 5.00 -6.44 21.42
N LYS A 265 4.98 -5.38 22.24
CA LYS A 265 4.82 -5.49 23.72
C LYS A 265 3.56 -4.86 24.31
N GLN A 266 2.53 -4.55 23.51
CA GLN A 266 1.26 -4.06 24.06
C GLN A 266 0.03 -4.67 23.38
N VAL A 267 -0.03 -6.00 23.32
CA VAL A 267 -1.28 -6.76 23.32
C VAL A 267 -1.17 -7.84 24.38
#